data_AF-A0A2R7LQ04-F1
#
_entry.id   AF-A0A2R7LQ04-F1
#
_cell.length_a   1.000
_cell.length_b   1.000
_cell.length_c   1.000
_cell.angle_alpha   90.00
_cell.angle_beta   90.00
_cell.angle_gamma   90.00
#
_symmetry.space_group_name_H-M   'P 1'
#
loop_
_entity.id
_entity.type
_entity.pdbx_description
1 polymer ?
#
loop_
_entity_poly.entity_id
_entity_poly.type
_entity_poly.pdbx_seq_one_letter_code
_entity_poly.pdbx_strand_id
1 'polypeptide(L)'
;MSMDSPEDLSDEELLAMLTPQQLAQLDRTIGETFSDGGVDRAEALFALAQVYSMRAAQRDETSALALLQLAAAMRRRAEDIASRTA
;
A
#
# COMPACT_ATOMS: atom_id res chain seq x y z
N MET A 1 6.60 -9.58 22.22
CA MET A 1 6.56 -8.28 21.53
C MET A 1 5.10 -8.04 21.24
N SER A 2 4.47 -7.14 21.99
CA SER A 2 3.11 -6.72 21.66
C SER A 2 3.21 -5.88 20.38
N MET A 3 2.51 -6.28 19.32
CA MET A 3 2.19 -5.36 18.22
C MET A 3 1.22 -4.34 18.83
N ASP A 4 1.73 -3.20 19.28
CA ASP A 4 0.91 -2.23 20.00
C ASP A 4 0.11 -1.33 19.04
N SER A 5 0.48 -1.25 17.75
CA SER A 5 -0.34 -0.61 16.71
C SER A 5 0.02 -1.05 15.27
N PRO A 6 -0.92 -0.99 14.31
CA PRO A 6 -0.65 -1.28 12.89
C PRO A 6 0.48 -0.45 12.27
N GLU A 7 0.75 0.73 12.81
CA GLU A 7 1.82 1.64 12.37
C GLU A 7 3.24 1.12 12.64
N ASP A 8 3.38 0.18 13.57
CA ASP A 8 4.67 -0.43 13.90
C ASP A 8 5.06 -1.55 12.93
N LEU A 9 4.16 -1.92 12.01
CA LEU A 9 4.35 -3.00 11.05
C LEU A 9 5.12 -2.51 9.82
N SER A 10 6.08 -3.33 9.38
CA SER A 10 6.71 -3.15 8.08
C SER A 10 5.73 -3.44 6.94
N ASP A 11 6.06 -2.96 5.73
CA ASP A 11 5.28 -3.25 4.52
C ASP A 11 5.12 -4.75 4.27
N GLU A 12 6.19 -5.52 4.50
CA GLU A 12 6.16 -6.98 4.35
C GLU A 12 5.18 -7.63 5.33
N GLU A 13 5.19 -7.19 6.60
CA GLU A 13 4.27 -7.69 7.62
C GLU A 13 2.82 -7.30 7.32
N LEU A 14 2.58 -6.05 6.92
CA LEU A 14 1.26 -5.56 6.52
C LEU A 14 0.67 -6.40 5.38
N LEU A 15 1.47 -6.68 4.35
CA LEU A 15 1.03 -7.46 3.20
C LEU A 15 0.91 -8.95 3.52
N ALA A 16 1.74 -9.50 4.42
CA ALA A 16 1.65 -10.89 4.87
C ALA A 16 0.36 -11.19 5.65
N MET A 17 -0.29 -10.17 6.21
CA MET A 17 -1.61 -10.32 6.85
C MET A 17 -2.75 -10.49 5.85
N LEU A 18 -2.54 -10.22 4.56
CA LEU A 18 -3.53 -10.46 3.51
C LEU A 18 -3.43 -11.90 3.00
N THR A 19 -4.58 -12.51 2.72
CA THR A 19 -4.58 -13.76 1.95
C THR A 19 -4.03 -13.52 0.53
N PRO A 20 -3.47 -14.55 -0.14
CA PRO A 20 -2.98 -14.40 -1.51
C PRO A 20 -4.03 -13.84 -2.48
N GLN A 21 -5.31 -14.20 -2.28
CA GLN A 21 -6.41 -13.69 -3.09
C GLN A 21 -6.69 -12.20 -2.85
N GLN A 22 -6.68 -11.75 -1.60
CA GLN A 22 -6.86 -10.34 -1.25
C GLN A 22 -5.72 -9.48 -1.77
N LEU A 23 -4.48 -9.96 -1.64
CA LEU A 23 -3.30 -9.27 -2.16
C LEU A 23 -3.38 -9.11 -3.68
N ALA A 24 -3.66 -10.19 -4.41
CA ALA A 24 -3.82 -10.15 -5.86
C ALA A 24 -4.97 -9.24 -6.31
N GLN A 25 -6.07 -9.18 -5.54
CA GLN A 25 -7.17 -8.27 -5.82
C GLN A 25 -6.76 -6.82 -5.58
N LEU A 26 -6.08 -6.52 -4.47
CA LEU A 26 -5.58 -5.19 -4.15
C LEU A 26 -4.63 -4.68 -5.26
N ASP A 27 -3.68 -5.51 -5.69
CA ASP A 27 -2.75 -5.16 -6.77
C ASP A 27 -3.45 -4.85 -8.09
N ARG A 28 -4.46 -5.67 -8.44
CA ARG A 28 -5.30 -5.42 -9.63
C ARG A 28 -6.05 -4.10 -9.51
N THR A 29 -6.71 -3.86 -8.38
CA THR A 29 -7.48 -2.62 -8.16
C THR A 29 -6.58 -1.38 -8.22
N ILE A 30 -5.39 -1.42 -7.63
CA ILE A 30 -4.40 -0.33 -7.75
C ILE A 30 -4.04 -0.14 -9.23
N GLY A 31 -3.68 -1.21 -9.94
CA GLY A 31 -3.34 -1.16 -11.36
C GLY A 31 -4.46 -0.54 -12.20
N GLU A 32 -5.69 -1.04 -12.08
CA GLU A 32 -6.86 -0.55 -12.82
C GLU A 32 -7.17 0.92 -12.50
N THR A 33 -7.18 1.28 -11.22
CA THR A 33 -7.54 2.63 -10.77
C THR A 33 -6.55 3.69 -11.26
N PHE A 34 -5.25 3.39 -11.26
CA PHE A 34 -4.22 4.38 -11.59
C PHE A 34 -3.74 4.32 -13.04
N SER A 35 -3.96 3.22 -13.75
CA SER A 35 -3.64 3.10 -15.18
C SER A 35 -4.52 3.99 -16.05
N ASP A 36 -5.83 4.02 -15.81
CA ASP A 36 -6.78 4.80 -16.63
C ASP A 36 -6.55 6.32 -16.55
N GLY A 37 -5.92 6.81 -15.47
CA GLY A 37 -5.57 8.21 -15.30
C GLY A 37 -4.19 8.63 -15.83
N GLY A 38 -3.38 7.69 -16.33
CA GLY A 38 -1.96 7.94 -16.65
C GLY A 38 -1.06 8.18 -15.43
N VAL A 39 -1.52 7.74 -14.25
CA VAL A 39 -0.89 7.92 -12.93
C VAL A 39 -0.22 6.64 -12.43
N ASP A 40 -0.11 5.61 -13.28
CA ASP A 40 0.73 4.42 -13.03
C ASP A 40 2.23 4.76 -13.18
N ARG A 41 2.66 5.78 -12.44
CA ARG A 41 4.04 6.23 -12.30
C ARG A 41 4.47 5.97 -10.86
N ALA A 42 5.70 5.51 -10.71
CA ALA A 42 6.25 5.20 -9.39
C ALA A 42 6.13 6.38 -8.42
N GLU A 43 6.41 7.61 -8.86
CA GLU A 43 6.37 8.79 -8.01
C GLU A 43 4.96 9.10 -7.47
N ALA A 44 3.93 8.89 -8.28
CA ALA A 44 2.56 9.15 -7.86
C ALA A 44 2.06 8.10 -6.86
N LEU A 45 2.42 6.83 -7.08
CA LEU A 45 2.12 5.75 -6.14
C LEU A 45 2.83 5.98 -4.79
N PHE A 46 4.10 6.40 -4.79
CA PHE A 46 4.81 6.78 -3.57
C PHE A 46 4.14 7.95 -2.84
N ALA A 47 3.74 9.00 -3.56
CA ALA A 47 3.06 10.14 -2.96
C ALA A 47 1.72 9.76 -2.32
N LEU A 48 0.92 8.91 -2.99
CA LEU A 48 -0.34 8.43 -2.46
C LEU A 48 -0.14 7.50 -1.25
N ALA A 49 0.84 6.61 -1.30
CA ALA A 49 1.20 5.76 -0.18
C ALA A 49 1.53 6.59 1.07
N GLN A 50 2.30 7.68 0.91
CA GLN A 50 2.61 8.60 2.00
C GLN A 50 1.35 9.25 2.58
N VAL A 51 0.41 9.68 1.73
CA VAL A 51 -0.86 10.27 2.18
C VAL A 51 -1.67 9.25 2.98
N TYR A 52 -1.79 8.01 2.50
CA TYR A 52 -2.55 6.99 3.22
C TYR A 52 -1.89 6.60 4.55
N SER A 53 -0.57 6.50 4.61
CA SER A 53 0.16 6.32 5.86
C SER A 53 -0.11 7.46 6.86
N MET A 54 -0.07 8.72 6.42
CA MET A 54 -0.40 9.87 7.29
C MET A 54 -1.85 9.87 7.77
N ARG A 55 -2.78 9.34 6.96
CA ARG A 55 -4.20 9.26 7.30
C ARG A 55 -4.50 8.10 8.24
N ALA A 56 -3.73 7.03 8.22
CA ALA A 56 -3.89 5.89 9.12
C ALA A 56 -3.80 6.31 10.60
N ALA A 57 -2.86 7.20 10.93
CA ALA A 57 -2.67 7.74 12.29
C ALA A 57 -3.86 8.54 12.86
N GLN A 58 -4.88 8.80 12.06
CA GLN A 58 -6.09 9.53 12.45
C GLN A 58 -7.33 8.63 12.49
N ARG A 59 -7.15 7.31 12.40
CA ARG A 59 -8.24 6.34 12.27
C ARG A 59 -8.22 5.32 13.40
N ASP A 60 -9.33 4.61 13.56
CA ASP A 60 -9.38 3.41 14.38
C ASP A 60 -8.42 2.34 13.81
N GLU A 61 -8.07 1.38 14.64
CA GLU A 61 -7.06 0.36 14.35
C GLU A 61 -7.37 -0.45 13.07
N THR A 62 -8.62 -0.82 12.84
CA THR A 62 -9.02 -1.60 11.66
C THR A 62 -8.88 -0.76 10.39
N SER A 63 -9.38 0.47 10.42
CA SER A 63 -9.24 1.41 9.30
C SER A 63 -7.77 1.78 9.05
N ALA A 64 -6.97 1.95 10.11
CA ALA A 64 -5.54 2.23 10.03
C ALA A 64 -4.81 1.07 9.35
N LEU A 65 -5.06 -0.16 9.76
CA LEU A 65 -4.49 -1.36 9.14
C LEU A 65 -4.80 -1.42 7.63
N ALA A 66 -6.06 -1.19 7.24
CA ALA A 66 -6.44 -1.21 5.83
C ALA A 66 -5.72 -0.12 5.00
N LEU A 67 -5.57 1.08 5.56
CA LEU A 67 -4.86 2.18 4.91
C LEU A 67 -3.35 1.90 4.78
N LEU A 68 -2.75 1.29 5.80
CA LEU A 68 -1.34 0.92 5.79
C LEU A 68 -1.07 -0.23 4.81
N GLN A 69 -1.96 -1.23 4.71
CA GLN A 69 -1.89 -2.29 3.71
C GLN A 69 -2.01 -1.73 2.28
N LEU A 70 -2.90 -0.76 2.06
CA LEU A 70 -2.99 -0.07 0.77
C LEU A 70 -1.70 0.70 0.46
N ALA A 71 -1.16 1.42 1.44
CA ALA A 71 0.09 2.17 1.27
C ALA A 71 1.28 1.25 0.96
N ALA A 72 1.41 0.12 1.66
CA ALA A 72 2.45 -0.88 1.42
C ALA A 72 2.33 -1.48 0.01
N ALA A 73 1.11 -1.82 -0.44
CA ALA A 73 0.90 -2.34 -1.79
C ALA A 73 1.26 -1.30 -2.88
N MET A 74 0.95 -0.03 -2.65
CA MET A 74 1.34 1.07 -3.55
C MET A 74 2.85 1.24 -3.63
N ARG A 75 3.58 1.20 -2.50
CA ARG A 75 5.05 1.28 -2.47
C ARG A 75 5.69 0.13 -3.22
N ARG A 76 5.27 -1.12 -2.95
CA ARG A 76 5.76 -2.29 -3.67
C ARG A 76 5.54 -2.18 -5.19
N ARG A 77 4.35 -1.76 -5.62
CA ARG A 77 4.07 -1.54 -7.05
C ARG A 77 4.96 -0.43 -7.63
N ALA A 78 5.20 0.65 -6.89
CA ALA A 78 6.06 1.73 -7.32
C ALA A 78 7.51 1.26 -7.51
N GLU A 79 8.02 0.43 -6.59
CA GLU A 79 9.34 -0.22 -6.68
C GLU A 79 9.43 -1.17 -7.88
N ASP A 80 8.40 -1.97 -8.12
CA ASP A 80 8.29 -2.84 -9.30
C ASP A 80 8.30 -2.04 -10.61
N ILE A 81 7.65 -0.87 -10.64
CA ILE A 81 7.68 0.00 -11.82
C ILE A 81 9.07 0.63 -11.98
N ALA A 82 9.62 1.20 -10.91
CA ALA A 82 10.91 1.87 -10.92
C ALA A 82 12.04 0.93 -11.35
N SER A 83 12.03 -0.32 -10.86
CA SER A 83 13.01 -1.35 -11.23
C SER A 83 12.91 -1.82 -12.68
N ARG A 84 11.76 -1.65 -13.35
CA ARG A 84 11.57 -1.97 -14.77
C ARG A 84 12.01 -0.83 -15.71
N THR A 85 12.13 0.38 -15.18
CA THR A 85 12.50 1.59 -15.93
C THR A 85 13.95 2.03 -15.74
N ALA A 86 14.67 1.41 -14.81
CA ALA A 86 16.11 1.61 -14.56
C ALA A 86 16.97 0.76 -15.50
#